data_AF-A0A0D9VSY2-F1
#
_entry.id   AF-A0A0D9VSY2-F1
#
_cell.length_a   1.000
_cell.length_b   1.000
_cell.length_c   1.000
_cell.angle_alpha   90.00
_cell.angle_beta   90.00
_cell.angle_gamma   90.00
#
_symmetry.space_group_name_H-M   'P 1'
#
loop_
_entity.id
_entity.type
_entity.pdbx_description
1 polymer ?
#
loop_
_entity_poly.entity_id
_entity_poly.type
_entity_poly.pdbx_seq_one_letter_code
_entity_poly.pdbx_strand_id
1 'polypeptide(L)'
;MKKPTKATEQRRTHAPAPPSPPPLSIPFPFPFRDLPDLRGEKLREAVEARAGAAMSASSTPVDATGEPIPTSSVLMAASKHIAVRCRPENVAFLNCKKKDPNPEKCLEKGRQVTRCVLSLLKELHQKCPKEMDAYAGCMYYYTNEFDFCRKEQQDFESACPISE
;
A
#
# COMPACT_ATOMS: atom_id res chain seq x y z
N MET A 1 -22.42 20.95 -44.01
CA MET A 1 -23.13 20.01 -43.11
C MET A 1 -22.16 19.01 -42.51
N LYS A 2 -21.76 19.18 -41.23
CA LYS A 2 -21.17 18.14 -40.36
C LYS A 2 -21.49 18.54 -38.92
N LYS A 3 -22.24 17.70 -38.20
CA LYS A 3 -22.66 17.92 -36.80
C LYS A 3 -21.48 17.75 -35.85
N PRO A 4 -21.43 18.48 -34.70
CA PRO A 4 -20.51 18.19 -33.61
C PRO A 4 -21.08 17.07 -32.72
N THR A 5 -20.27 16.04 -32.46
CA THR A 5 -20.54 14.99 -31.47
C THR A 5 -20.11 15.46 -30.08
N LYS A 6 -21.05 15.41 -29.14
CA LYS A 6 -20.93 15.79 -27.72
C LYS A 6 -20.11 14.71 -26.99
N ALA A 7 -19.02 15.09 -26.32
CA ALA A 7 -18.32 14.23 -25.38
C ALA A 7 -19.18 14.05 -24.13
N THR A 8 -19.56 12.81 -23.84
CA THR A 8 -20.35 12.45 -22.67
C THR A 8 -19.46 12.41 -21.43
N GLU A 9 -19.84 13.23 -20.45
CA GLU A 9 -19.36 13.28 -19.08
C GLU A 9 -19.55 11.93 -18.38
N GLN A 10 -18.44 11.27 -18.05
CA GLN A 10 -18.44 9.99 -17.33
C GLN A 10 -18.51 10.28 -15.82
N ARG A 11 -19.75 10.28 -15.32
CA ARG A 11 -20.13 10.35 -13.91
C ARG A 11 -19.32 9.33 -13.10
N ARG A 12 -18.57 9.79 -12.09
CA ARG A 12 -18.00 8.90 -11.05
C ARG A 12 -19.16 8.16 -10.38
N THR A 13 -19.34 6.89 -10.73
CA THR A 13 -20.19 5.98 -9.98
C THR A 13 -19.48 5.64 -8.68
N HIS A 14 -20.19 5.86 -7.56
CA HIS A 14 -19.82 5.46 -6.21
C HIS A 14 -19.18 4.07 -6.18
N ALA A 15 -18.02 3.96 -5.52
CA ALA A 15 -17.46 2.67 -5.12
C ALA A 15 -18.46 1.96 -4.18
N PRO A 16 -18.64 0.63 -4.30
CA PRO A 16 -19.53 -0.11 -3.44
C PRO A 16 -19.01 -0.14 -1.99
N ALA A 17 -19.91 0.07 -1.03
CA ALA A 17 -19.63 -0.10 0.39
C ALA A 17 -19.29 -1.58 0.72
N PRO A 18 -18.45 -1.85 1.73
CA PRO A 18 -18.12 -3.21 2.13
C PRO A 18 -19.35 -3.96 2.65
N PRO A 19 -19.42 -5.29 2.48
CA PRO A 19 -20.60 -6.07 2.87
C PRO A 19 -20.76 -6.09 4.39
N SER A 20 -21.96 -5.75 4.86
CA SER A 20 -22.38 -5.88 6.26
C SER A 20 -22.48 -7.36 6.68
N PRO A 21 -22.12 -7.72 7.93
CA PRO A 21 -22.22 -9.09 8.41
C PRO A 21 -23.69 -9.55 8.53
N PRO A 22 -23.98 -10.85 8.28
CA PRO A 22 -25.35 -11.37 8.36
C PRO A 22 -25.85 -11.44 9.82
N PRO A 23 -27.17 -11.29 10.05
CA PRO A 23 -27.74 -11.40 11.38
C PRO A 23 -27.70 -12.86 11.86
N LEU A 24 -27.06 -13.09 13.00
CA LEU A 24 -27.11 -14.37 13.69
C LEU A 24 -28.51 -14.57 14.28
N SER A 25 -29.29 -15.44 13.66
CA SER A 25 -30.55 -15.95 14.23
C SER A 25 -30.59 -17.45 14.03
N ILE A 26 -29.88 -18.17 14.91
CA ILE A 26 -30.04 -19.61 15.08
C ILE A 26 -30.54 -19.80 16.52
N PRO A 27 -31.70 -20.46 16.73
CA PRO A 27 -32.19 -20.74 18.05
C PRO A 27 -31.29 -21.83 18.67
N PHE A 28 -30.67 -21.53 19.81
CA PHE A 28 -29.95 -22.51 20.62
C PHE A 28 -30.96 -23.45 21.30
N PRO A 29 -30.97 -24.77 21.02
CA PRO A 29 -31.31 -25.72 22.05
C PRO A 29 -30.06 -25.91 22.93
N PHE A 30 -30.27 -26.28 24.18
CA PHE A 30 -29.30 -26.64 25.21
C PHE A 30 -28.95 -25.55 26.24
N PRO A 31 -29.03 -25.89 27.53
CA PRO A 31 -28.95 -24.93 28.61
C PRO A 31 -27.49 -24.58 28.90
N PHE A 32 -27.21 -23.28 28.92
CA PHE A 32 -25.98 -22.69 29.45
C PHE A 32 -25.96 -22.85 30.98
N ARG A 33 -25.20 -23.81 31.49
CA ARG A 33 -24.58 -23.70 32.82
C ARG A 33 -23.40 -24.65 32.87
N ASP A 34 -22.25 -24.07 33.22
CA ASP A 34 -20.96 -24.73 33.50
C ASP A 34 -20.07 -25.05 32.29
N LEU A 35 -19.36 -24.04 31.78
CA LEU A 35 -18.04 -24.25 31.15
C LEU A 35 -17.11 -23.04 31.40
N PRO A 36 -15.89 -23.26 31.93
CA PRO A 36 -15.02 -22.19 32.42
C PRO A 36 -14.41 -21.31 31.31
N ASP A 37 -14.23 -20.03 31.65
CA ASP A 37 -13.69 -18.93 30.84
C ASP A 37 -12.19 -19.12 30.54
N LEU A 38 -11.89 -19.83 29.45
CA LEU A 38 -10.52 -20.03 28.94
C LEU A 38 -10.49 -19.91 27.40
N ARG A 39 -11.26 -18.97 26.83
CA ARG A 39 -11.39 -18.81 25.36
C ARG A 39 -11.43 -17.36 24.86
N GLY A 40 -11.18 -16.37 25.71
CA GLY A 40 -11.16 -14.95 25.32
C GLY A 40 -9.84 -14.52 24.65
N GLU A 41 -8.71 -14.76 25.31
CA GLU A 41 -7.39 -14.32 24.82
C GLU A 41 -6.96 -15.06 23.55
N LYS A 42 -7.16 -16.38 23.51
CA LYS A 42 -6.76 -17.20 22.36
C LYS A 42 -7.58 -16.93 21.09
N LEU A 43 -8.80 -16.40 21.21
CA LEU A 43 -9.61 -15.98 20.06
C LEU A 43 -9.13 -14.64 19.51
N ARG A 44 -8.72 -13.70 20.37
CA ARG A 44 -8.11 -12.44 19.94
C ARG A 44 -6.79 -12.69 19.21
N GLU A 45 -5.91 -13.52 19.77
CA GLU A 45 -4.69 -13.96 19.09
C GLU A 45 -4.99 -14.66 17.75
N ALA A 46 -6.00 -15.53 17.69
CA ALA A 46 -6.35 -16.23 16.46
C ALA A 46 -6.98 -15.34 15.37
N VAL A 47 -7.71 -14.28 15.77
CA VAL A 47 -8.26 -13.27 14.84
C VAL A 47 -7.15 -12.36 14.33
N GLU A 48 -6.20 -11.96 15.19
CA GLU A 48 -5.03 -11.15 14.83
C GLU A 48 -4.06 -11.95 13.94
N ALA A 49 -3.85 -13.24 14.23
CA ALA A 49 -3.08 -14.16 13.39
C ALA A 49 -3.76 -14.45 12.04
N ARG A 50 -5.10 -14.53 11.98
CA ARG A 50 -5.84 -14.72 10.73
C ARG A 50 -5.92 -13.46 9.88
N ALA A 51 -6.00 -12.29 10.51
CA ALA A 51 -5.88 -11.00 9.82
C ALA A 51 -4.46 -10.81 9.24
N GLY A 52 -3.42 -11.18 10.00
CA GLY A 52 -2.04 -11.18 9.52
C GLY A 52 -1.79 -12.15 8.37
N ALA A 53 -2.36 -13.37 8.42
CA ALA A 53 -2.18 -14.38 7.38
C ALA A 53 -2.89 -14.05 6.05
N ALA A 54 -4.06 -13.38 6.09
CA ALA A 54 -4.78 -12.99 4.88
C ALA A 54 -4.18 -11.75 4.18
N MET A 55 -3.54 -10.84 4.95
CA MET A 55 -2.81 -9.70 4.39
C MET A 55 -1.46 -10.09 3.75
N SER A 56 -0.86 -11.22 4.17
CA SER A 56 0.49 -11.60 3.76
C SER A 56 0.61 -12.14 2.32
N ALA A 57 -0.48 -12.52 1.65
CA ALA A 57 -0.40 -13.16 0.33
C ALA A 57 -0.46 -12.20 -0.87
N SER A 58 -0.89 -10.94 -0.66
CA SER A 58 -1.11 -9.98 -1.77
C SER A 58 -0.57 -8.57 -1.52
N SER A 59 0.04 -8.31 -0.36
CA SER A 59 0.51 -6.96 0.01
C SER A 59 2.01 -6.85 0.36
N THR A 60 2.78 -7.93 0.20
CA THR A 60 4.23 -7.89 0.45
C THR A 60 4.91 -6.98 -0.58
N PRO A 61 5.82 -6.08 -0.16
CA PRO A 61 6.52 -5.15 -1.04
C PRO A 61 7.60 -5.82 -1.90
N VAL A 62 7.83 -7.12 -1.74
CA VAL A 62 8.75 -7.92 -2.54
C VAL A 62 8.07 -9.18 -3.07
N ASP A 63 8.60 -9.70 -4.20
CA ASP A 63 8.23 -10.99 -4.77
C ASP A 63 8.96 -12.14 -4.06
N ALA A 64 8.63 -13.39 -4.41
CA ALA A 64 9.25 -14.61 -3.88
C ALA A 64 10.78 -14.67 -4.10
N THR A 65 11.31 -13.93 -5.07
CA THR A 65 12.75 -13.78 -5.34
C THR A 65 13.42 -12.69 -4.51
N GLY A 66 12.66 -11.94 -3.70
CA GLY A 66 13.15 -10.80 -2.93
C GLY A 66 13.38 -9.54 -3.76
N GLU A 67 12.86 -9.49 -4.99
CA GLU A 67 12.86 -8.28 -5.81
C GLU A 67 11.68 -7.37 -5.42
N PRO A 68 11.89 -6.04 -5.30
CA PRO A 68 10.84 -5.12 -4.90
C PRO A 68 9.75 -5.02 -5.98
N ILE A 69 8.50 -5.17 -5.55
CA ILE A 69 7.32 -4.98 -6.40
C ILE A 69 6.85 -3.53 -6.22
N PRO A 70 6.97 -2.66 -7.24
CA PRO A 70 6.55 -1.27 -7.15
C PRO A 70 5.03 -1.13 -7.31
N THR A 71 4.25 -1.74 -6.41
CA THR A 71 2.79 -1.52 -6.35
C THR A 71 2.51 -0.08 -5.90
N SER A 72 1.28 0.39 -6.14
CA SER A 72 0.88 1.74 -5.75
C SER A 72 1.00 1.98 -4.24
N SER A 73 0.64 0.99 -3.41
CA SER A 73 0.74 1.06 -1.95
C SER A 73 2.17 1.15 -1.46
N VAL A 74 3.07 0.36 -2.04
CA VAL A 74 4.49 0.33 -1.68
C VAL A 74 5.18 1.64 -2.07
N LEU A 75 4.91 2.15 -3.28
CA LEU A 75 5.43 3.44 -3.72
C LEU A 75 4.90 4.60 -2.87
N MET A 76 3.64 4.52 -2.42
CA MET A 76 3.06 5.56 -1.56
C MET A 76 3.67 5.53 -0.16
N ALA A 77 3.82 4.34 0.43
CA ALA A 77 4.48 4.16 1.71
C ALA A 77 5.92 4.70 1.70
N ALA A 78 6.67 4.42 0.62
CA ALA A 78 8.05 4.87 0.46
C ALA A 78 8.21 6.32 -0.08
N SER A 79 7.11 7.03 -0.35
CA SER A 79 7.13 8.32 -1.07
C SER A 79 8.04 9.37 -0.44
N LYS A 80 8.06 9.47 0.90
CA LYS A 80 8.97 10.39 1.63
C LYS A 80 10.44 10.04 1.41
N HIS A 81 10.80 8.76 1.44
CA HIS A 81 12.17 8.33 1.16
C HIS A 81 12.56 8.59 -0.30
N ILE A 82 11.66 8.31 -1.24
CA ILE A 82 11.88 8.56 -2.67
C ILE A 82 12.12 10.06 -2.93
N ALA A 83 11.35 10.93 -2.28
CA ALA A 83 11.44 12.38 -2.44
C ALA A 83 12.80 12.94 -2.03
N VAL A 84 13.48 12.32 -1.06
CA VAL A 84 14.81 12.74 -0.59
C VAL A 84 15.91 12.02 -1.37
N ARG A 85 15.90 10.68 -1.38
CA ARG A 85 16.99 9.85 -1.91
C ARG A 85 17.10 9.89 -3.44
N CYS A 86 15.97 9.92 -4.14
CA CYS A 86 15.92 9.94 -5.61
C CYS A 86 15.58 11.32 -6.17
N ARG A 87 15.76 12.39 -5.36
CA ARG A 87 15.51 13.77 -5.78
C ARG A 87 16.27 14.18 -7.05
N PRO A 88 17.59 13.93 -7.20
CA PRO A 88 18.32 14.42 -8.36
C PRO A 88 17.85 13.78 -9.68
N GLU A 89 17.56 12.48 -9.67
CA GLU A 89 17.03 11.75 -10.82
C GLU A 89 15.62 12.24 -11.18
N ASN A 90 14.74 12.39 -10.18
CA ASN A 90 13.38 12.86 -10.37
C ASN A 90 13.34 14.27 -10.98
N VAL A 91 14.13 15.20 -10.43
CA VAL A 91 14.24 16.57 -10.95
C VAL A 91 14.83 16.59 -12.36
N ALA A 92 15.84 15.76 -12.64
CA ALA A 92 16.41 15.66 -13.99
C ALA A 92 15.37 15.16 -15.01
N PHE A 93 14.56 14.17 -14.65
CA PHE A 93 13.50 13.64 -15.50
C PHE A 93 12.41 14.68 -15.77
N LEU A 94 11.92 15.37 -14.73
CA LEU A 94 10.92 16.43 -14.86
C LEU A 94 11.43 17.61 -15.70
N ASN A 95 12.70 18.02 -15.51
CA ASN A 95 13.32 19.08 -16.30
C ASN A 95 13.46 18.68 -17.79
N CYS A 96 13.70 17.41 -18.09
CA CYS A 96 13.71 16.91 -19.46
C CYS A 96 12.31 16.99 -20.09
N LYS A 97 11.29 16.50 -19.37
CA LYS A 97 9.89 16.54 -19.81
C LYS A 97 9.34 17.95 -19.99
N LYS A 98 9.81 18.91 -19.20
CA LYS A 98 9.46 20.33 -19.34
C LYS A 98 10.04 20.95 -20.62
N LYS A 99 11.21 20.48 -21.08
CA LYS A 99 11.86 20.97 -22.30
C LYS A 99 11.29 20.34 -23.57
N ASP A 100 11.00 19.04 -23.53
CA ASP A 100 10.47 18.30 -24.67
C ASP A 100 9.45 17.25 -24.20
N PRO A 101 8.19 17.29 -24.68
CA PRO A 101 7.17 16.32 -24.29
C PRO A 101 7.39 14.93 -24.91
N ASN A 102 8.28 14.78 -25.91
CA ASN A 102 8.53 13.51 -26.58
C ASN A 102 8.99 12.43 -25.56
N PRO A 103 8.30 11.28 -25.49
CA PRO A 103 8.64 10.20 -24.56
C PRO A 103 10.05 9.62 -24.75
N GLU A 104 10.56 9.57 -25.98
CA GLU A 104 11.83 8.91 -26.29
C GLU A 104 13.05 9.68 -25.80
N LYS A 105 12.99 11.01 -25.84
CA LYS A 105 14.12 11.90 -25.49
C LYS A 105 14.53 11.83 -24.02
N CYS A 106 13.61 11.43 -23.14
CA CYS A 106 13.83 11.37 -21.69
C CYS A 106 13.92 9.93 -21.15
N LEU A 107 13.96 8.91 -22.01
CA LEU A 107 13.97 7.50 -21.59
C LEU A 107 15.15 7.17 -20.67
N GLU A 108 16.35 7.69 -20.98
CA GLU A 108 17.54 7.42 -20.16
C GLU A 108 17.39 7.97 -18.74
N LYS A 109 16.83 9.18 -18.60
CA LYS A 109 16.54 9.77 -17.28
C LYS A 109 15.43 9.02 -16.55
N GLY A 110 14.43 8.52 -17.29
CA GLY A 110 13.39 7.67 -16.73
C GLY A 110 13.96 6.36 -16.17
N ARG A 111 14.89 5.72 -16.88
CA ARG A 111 15.61 4.53 -16.40
C ARG A 111 16.40 4.80 -15.13
N GLN A 112 17.05 5.97 -15.03
CA GLN A 112 17.78 6.39 -13.83
C GLN A 112 16.84 6.55 -12.63
N VAL A 113 15.67 7.17 -12.81
CA VAL A 113 14.64 7.26 -11.76
C VAL A 113 14.19 5.87 -11.32
N THR A 114 13.79 5.01 -12.27
CA THR A 114 13.31 3.65 -11.94
C THR A 114 14.40 2.84 -11.22
N ARG A 115 15.66 2.94 -11.66
CA ARG A 115 16.78 2.26 -11.01
C ARG A 115 16.96 2.74 -9.57
N CYS A 116 16.96 4.06 -9.34
CA CYS A 116 17.08 4.62 -7.99
C CYS A 116 15.95 4.12 -7.08
N VAL A 117 14.70 4.20 -7.54
CA VAL A 117 13.53 3.81 -6.75
C VAL A 117 13.55 2.32 -6.43
N LEU A 118 13.83 1.45 -7.41
CA LEU A 118 13.89 0.00 -7.15
C LEU A 118 15.03 -0.36 -6.19
N SER A 119 16.21 0.26 -6.33
CA SER A 119 17.30 0.06 -5.36
C SER A 119 16.90 0.50 -3.95
N LEU A 120 16.24 1.66 -3.82
CA LEU A 120 15.76 2.17 -2.54
C LEU A 120 14.70 1.24 -1.91
N LEU A 121 13.73 0.78 -2.68
CA LEU A 121 12.70 -0.15 -2.17
C LEU A 121 13.32 -1.44 -1.66
N LYS A 122 14.32 -1.97 -2.37
CA LYS A 122 15.08 -3.14 -1.92
C LYS A 122 15.81 -2.88 -0.61
N GLU A 123 16.47 -1.73 -0.48
CA GLU A 123 17.16 -1.35 0.75
C GLU A 123 16.22 -1.17 1.95
N LEU A 124 15.07 -0.53 1.75
CA LEU A 124 14.07 -0.33 2.81
C LEU A 124 13.54 -1.68 3.30
N HIS A 125 13.17 -2.57 2.39
CA HIS A 125 12.68 -3.90 2.76
C HIS A 125 13.75 -4.75 3.45
N GLN A 126 15.04 -4.54 3.16
CA GLN A 126 16.12 -5.23 3.87
C GLN A 126 16.37 -4.68 5.29
N LYS A 127 16.16 -3.39 5.50
CA LYS A 127 16.44 -2.72 6.79
C LYS A 127 15.27 -2.81 7.77
N CYS A 128 14.05 -2.55 7.30
CA CYS A 128 12.82 -2.49 8.09
C CYS A 128 11.69 -3.26 7.39
N PRO A 129 11.84 -4.58 7.18
CA PRO A 129 10.84 -5.39 6.47
C PRO A 129 9.48 -5.33 7.16
N LYS A 130 9.44 -5.50 8.49
CA LYS A 130 8.18 -5.63 9.24
C LYS A 130 7.35 -4.35 9.19
N GLU A 131 8.01 -3.22 9.40
CA GLU A 131 7.36 -1.91 9.45
C GLU A 131 6.97 -1.45 8.04
N MET A 132 7.80 -1.74 7.03
CA MET A 132 7.48 -1.47 5.63
C MET A 132 6.27 -2.29 5.17
N ASP A 133 6.21 -3.58 5.50
CA ASP A 133 5.11 -4.47 5.16
C ASP A 133 3.80 -4.03 5.84
N ALA A 134 3.85 -3.69 7.13
CA ALA A 134 2.69 -3.21 7.87
C ALA A 134 2.15 -1.91 7.26
N TYR A 135 3.03 -0.95 6.94
CA TYR A 135 2.62 0.33 6.38
C TYR A 135 2.11 0.19 4.95
N ALA A 136 2.78 -0.58 4.10
CA ALA A 136 2.33 -0.89 2.75
C ALA A 136 1.01 -1.67 2.74
N GLY A 137 0.81 -2.58 3.71
CA GLY A 137 -0.44 -3.31 3.92
C GLY A 137 -1.60 -2.39 4.31
N CYS A 138 -1.36 -1.45 5.22
CA CYS A 138 -2.34 -0.42 5.56
C CYS A 138 -2.69 0.46 4.35
N MET A 139 -1.68 0.91 3.60
CA MET A 139 -1.87 1.68 2.36
C MET A 139 -2.67 0.90 1.32
N TYR A 140 -2.45 -0.40 1.20
CA TYR A 140 -3.23 -1.25 0.30
C TYR A 140 -4.69 -1.32 0.75
N TYR A 141 -4.95 -1.54 2.04
CA TYR A 141 -6.32 -1.67 2.58
C TYR A 141 -7.13 -0.38 2.46
N TYR A 142 -6.52 0.77 2.80
CA TYR A 142 -7.17 2.08 2.75
C TYR A 142 -6.93 2.85 1.45
N THR A 143 -6.53 2.16 0.37
CA THR A 143 -6.39 2.75 -0.99
C THR A 143 -5.51 4.01 -1.00
N ASN A 144 -4.37 3.97 -0.32
CA ASN A 144 -3.40 5.06 -0.19
C ASN A 144 -3.88 6.29 0.60
N GLU A 145 -4.91 6.14 1.45
CA GLU A 145 -5.35 7.23 2.31
C GLU A 145 -4.51 7.32 3.59
N PHE A 146 -3.76 8.40 3.69
CA PHE A 146 -2.71 8.59 4.68
C PHE A 146 -3.24 8.75 6.12
N ASP A 147 -4.43 9.33 6.29
CA ASP A 147 -5.00 9.63 7.61
C ASP A 147 -5.33 8.36 8.40
N PHE A 148 -5.62 7.25 7.73
CA PHE A 148 -5.92 5.96 8.37
C PHE A 148 -4.68 5.16 8.76
N CYS A 149 -3.50 5.51 8.25
CA CYS A 149 -2.26 4.75 8.42
C CYS A 149 -1.18 5.51 9.20
N ARG A 150 -1.56 6.52 9.99
CA ARG A 150 -0.62 7.39 10.73
C ARG A 150 0.19 6.64 11.77
N LYS A 151 -0.36 5.57 12.34
CA LYS A 151 0.33 4.75 13.34
C LYS A 151 1.46 3.96 12.68
N GLU A 152 1.13 3.20 11.64
CA GLU A 152 2.08 2.41 10.85
C GLU A 152 3.13 3.31 10.19
N GLN A 153 2.73 4.53 9.78
CA GLN A 153 3.66 5.55 9.29
C GLN A 153 4.71 5.94 10.34
N GLN A 154 4.29 6.21 11.58
CA GLN A 154 5.20 6.57 12.66
C GLN A 154 6.15 5.42 13.00
N ASP A 155 5.62 4.19 13.06
CA ASP A 155 6.41 2.99 13.31
C ASP A 155 7.48 2.82 12.21
N PHE A 156 7.08 2.95 10.94
CA PHE A 156 7.99 2.88 9.80
C PHE A 156 9.05 3.99 9.80
N GLU A 157 8.66 5.25 10.03
CA GLU A 157 9.60 6.38 10.08
C GLU A 157 10.56 6.31 11.28
N SER A 158 10.14 5.67 12.39
CA SER A 158 10.99 5.46 13.56
C SER A 158 12.01 4.35 13.35
N ALA A 159 11.62 3.25 12.71
CA ALA A 159 12.50 2.12 12.41
C ALA A 159 13.45 2.43 11.23
N CYS A 160 12.98 3.20 10.26
CA CYS A 160 13.69 3.60 9.07
C CYS A 160 13.69 5.12 8.91
N PRO A 161 14.58 5.83 9.62
CA PRO A 161 14.71 7.27 9.45
C PRO A 161 15.23 7.63 8.06
N ILE A 162 14.76 8.76 7.53
CA ILE A 162 15.20 9.28 6.23
C ILE A 162 16.62 9.82 6.40
N SER A 163 17.61 9.10 5.87
CA SER A 163 18.98 9.58 5.75
C SER A 163 19.09 10.52 4.55
N GLU A 164 19.40 11.80 4.78
CA GLU A 164 19.70 12.78 3.72
C GLU A 164 20.89 12.32 2.84
#